data_AF-A0A9D7MU65-F1
#
_entry.id   AF-A0A9D7MU65-F1
#
_cell.length_a   1.000
_cell.length_b   1.000
_cell.length_c   1.000
_cell.angle_alpha   90.00
_cell.angle_beta   90.00
_cell.angle_gamma   90.00
#
_symmetry.space_group_name_H-M   'P 1'
#
loop_
_entity.id
_entity.type
_entity.pdbx_description
1 polymer ?
#
loop_
_entity_poly.entity_id
_entity_poly.type
_entity_poly.pdbx_seq_one_letter_code
_entity_poly.pdbx_strand_id
1 'polypeptide(L)'
;MVGEITSVIGLGTIRNTQGQLNAARGQLIRSGDHIETTAGGHVHVRFIDGGLVSVRPLSRLVVEDYRNRDAHNLAAIKFRLDVGVMRSVTGQWGEANRDRFRLNTPVAAIGIKGTDFIVKAQSASTVVSVNTGAIVMAPLEGSCAASLGPCAGERAALLSAEMSGKMLEYLQQNDKSVPRLVPYADLLARNTTATRVAELRPAEVIPAGEAANKTMDNNVKDTVDTGATAPAPSPDQLPMAWLHNRFGIEVPANTISTRFSDASAAGRSATVGNFFITLYRDETTRKDFAPPALSANFALASASANYTPAGRTAEAATVSDARLAVDFAKNTLATQMTLSSPSMGQDQFAATATVTPQGMFVGNAANQRIVGAFSTDARQAGYLFEKSVKDGTVSGLTLWGR
;
A
#
# COMPACT_ATOMS: atom_id res chain seq x y z
N MET A 1 11.57 25.75 11.46
CA MET A 1 11.08 24.38 11.73
C MET A 1 9.57 24.42 11.65
N VAL A 2 8.94 23.41 11.07
CA VAL A 2 7.50 23.40 10.78
C VAL A 2 6.81 22.12 11.23
N GLY A 3 7.56 21.08 11.61
CA GLY A 3 7.00 19.86 12.18
C GLY A 3 8.08 18.92 12.70
N GLU A 4 7.66 17.73 13.10
CA GLU A 4 8.51 16.64 13.57
C GLU A 4 8.02 15.28 13.06
N ILE A 5 8.94 14.35 12.88
CA ILE A 5 8.63 12.95 12.59
C ILE A 5 8.17 12.26 13.87
N THR A 6 6.95 11.75 13.88
CA THR A 6 6.36 11.04 15.02
C THR A 6 6.60 9.53 14.97
N SER A 7 6.74 8.97 13.76
CA SER A 7 7.01 7.54 13.55
C SER A 7 7.67 7.29 12.18
N VAL A 8 8.52 6.26 12.12
CA VAL A 8 9.09 5.73 10.89
C VAL A 8 8.98 4.21 10.92
N ILE A 9 8.51 3.61 9.83
CA ILE A 9 8.52 2.17 9.61
C ILE A 9 9.40 1.93 8.38
N GLY A 10 10.31 0.95 8.45
CA GLY A 10 11.28 0.71 7.37
C GLY A 10 12.22 1.89 7.13
N LEU A 11 12.60 2.13 5.87
CA LEU A 11 13.56 3.18 5.51
C LEU A 11 12.88 4.37 4.81
N GLY A 12 13.07 5.55 5.39
CA GLY A 12 12.81 6.84 4.77
C GLY A 12 14.01 7.76 4.91
N THR A 13 14.11 8.78 4.07
CA THR A 13 15.15 9.81 4.14
C THR A 13 14.55 11.20 3.97
N ILE A 14 15.20 12.18 4.59
CA ILE A 14 14.94 13.60 4.42
C ILE A 14 16.11 14.17 3.63
N ARG A 15 15.81 14.86 2.53
CA ARG A 15 16.81 15.60 1.74
C ARG A 15 16.50 17.09 1.79
N ASN A 16 17.52 17.90 2.04
CA ASN A 16 17.44 19.35 2.02
C ASN A 16 18.76 19.95 1.52
N THR A 17 18.90 21.28 1.62
CA THR A 17 20.10 22.00 1.16
C THR A 17 21.37 21.63 1.92
N GLN A 18 21.26 21.03 3.11
CA GLN A 18 22.39 20.60 3.93
C GLN A 18 22.82 19.15 3.64
N GLY A 19 22.05 18.41 2.84
CA GLY A 19 22.35 17.03 2.46
C GLY A 19 21.16 16.08 2.64
N GLN A 20 21.46 14.79 2.71
CA GLN A 20 20.49 13.73 2.92
C GLN A 20 20.74 13.04 4.25
N LEU A 21 19.67 12.79 5.00
CA LEU A 21 19.72 12.13 6.31
C LEU A 21 18.59 11.11 6.44
N ASN A 22 18.83 10.05 7.22
CA ASN A 22 17.81 9.03 7.46
C ASN A 22 16.68 9.60 8.30
N ALA A 23 15.44 9.36 7.89
CA ALA A 23 14.25 9.72 8.65
C ALA A 23 14.21 8.92 9.96
N ALA A 24 14.06 9.60 11.08
CA ALA A 24 13.95 8.98 12.40
C ALA A 24 12.93 9.72 13.27
N ARG A 25 12.31 9.01 14.23
CA ARG A 25 11.41 9.62 15.20
C ARG A 25 12.12 10.77 15.94
N GLY A 26 11.41 11.90 16.10
CA GLY A 26 11.93 13.13 16.69
C GLY A 26 12.72 14.02 15.74
N GLN A 27 12.99 13.59 14.50
CA GLN A 27 13.60 14.50 13.53
C GLN A 27 12.69 15.63 13.15
N LEU A 28 13.30 16.81 13.04
CA LEU A 28 12.61 18.04 12.72
C LEU A 28 12.41 18.18 11.21
N ILE A 29 11.22 18.62 10.82
CA ILE A 29 10.86 18.97 9.44
C ILE A 29 10.91 20.48 9.28
N ARG A 30 11.42 20.93 8.13
CA ARG A 30 11.50 22.32 7.69
C ARG A 30 10.80 22.49 6.33
N SER A 31 10.36 23.71 6.03
CA SER A 31 10.01 24.06 4.66
C SER A 31 11.24 23.90 3.77
N GLY A 32 11.04 23.33 2.58
CA GLY A 32 12.08 22.92 1.65
C GLY A 32 12.53 21.46 1.82
N ASP A 33 12.10 20.74 2.85
CA ASP A 33 12.50 19.33 3.03
C ASP A 33 11.77 18.41 2.02
N HIS A 34 12.53 17.47 1.47
CA HIS A 34 12.06 16.37 0.64
C HIS A 34 12.05 15.09 1.46
N ILE A 35 10.88 14.50 1.66
CA ILE A 35 10.69 13.24 2.38
C ILE A 35 10.52 12.13 1.33
N GLU A 36 11.45 11.20 1.33
CA GLU A 36 11.46 10.04 0.43
C GLU A 36 11.34 8.74 1.22
N THR A 37 10.57 7.79 0.70
CA THR A 37 10.31 6.50 1.35
C THR A 37 10.55 5.35 0.37
N THR A 38 11.16 4.28 0.87
CA THR A 38 11.38 3.06 0.09
C THR A 38 10.12 2.16 0.03
N ALA A 39 10.17 1.03 -0.67
CA ALA A 39 9.06 0.07 -0.77
C ALA A 39 8.62 -0.58 0.56
N GLY A 40 9.33 -0.37 1.67
CA GLY A 40 8.86 -0.70 3.03
C GLY A 40 8.88 0.52 3.97
N GLY A 41 9.18 1.70 3.42
CA GLY A 41 9.34 2.94 4.14
C GLY A 41 8.00 3.62 4.38
N HIS A 42 7.77 4.08 5.59
CA HIS A 42 6.61 4.86 5.94
C HIS A 42 7.04 5.95 6.93
N VAL A 43 6.68 7.21 6.67
CA VAL A 43 7.01 8.33 7.56
C VAL A 43 5.75 9.05 7.99
N HIS A 44 5.57 9.23 9.30
CA HIS A 44 4.51 10.07 9.87
C HIS A 44 5.09 11.37 10.41
N VAL A 45 4.54 12.48 9.95
CA VAL A 45 4.91 13.83 10.36
C VAL A 45 3.76 14.48 11.09
N ARG A 46 4.05 15.13 12.22
CA ARG A 46 3.16 16.07 12.89
C ARG A 46 3.71 17.48 12.72
N PHE A 47 2.89 18.37 12.18
CA PHE A 47 3.23 19.77 12.01
C PHE A 47 2.85 20.58 13.26
N ILE A 48 3.47 21.74 13.40
CA ILE A 48 3.35 22.61 14.57
C ILE A 48 1.94 23.17 14.81
N ASP A 49 1.08 23.16 13.79
CA ASP A 49 -0.33 23.56 13.88
C ASP A 49 -1.27 22.39 14.24
N GLY A 50 -0.71 21.20 14.51
CA GLY A 50 -1.43 19.96 14.76
C GLY A 50 -1.75 19.13 13.51
N GLY A 51 -1.42 19.61 12.31
CA GLY A 51 -1.62 18.88 11.05
C GLY A 51 -0.81 17.59 10.99
N LEU A 52 -1.35 16.56 10.37
CA LEU A 52 -0.71 15.24 10.27
C LEU A 52 -0.53 14.85 8.81
N VAL A 53 0.68 14.41 8.46
CA VAL A 53 0.97 13.86 7.13
C VAL A 53 1.57 12.47 7.25
N SER A 54 1.08 11.58 6.41
CA SER A 54 1.53 10.21 6.26
C SER A 54 2.14 10.05 4.87
N VAL A 55 3.46 9.91 4.78
CA VAL A 55 4.18 9.60 3.54
C VAL A 55 4.32 8.08 3.45
N ARG A 56 3.65 7.48 2.47
CA ARG A 56 3.54 6.03 2.33
C ARG A 56 4.70 5.46 1.51
N PRO A 57 4.91 4.12 1.45
CA PRO A 57 5.97 3.53 0.65
C PRO A 57 6.03 4.04 -0.80
N LEU A 58 7.25 4.11 -1.33
CA LEU A 58 7.53 4.57 -2.70
C LEU A 58 7.02 5.99 -3.00
N SER A 59 7.07 6.87 -2.00
CA SER A 59 6.59 8.25 -2.15
C SER A 59 7.71 9.26 -1.98
N ARG A 60 7.57 10.36 -2.74
CA ARG A 60 8.40 11.56 -2.61
C ARG A 60 7.48 12.76 -2.37
N LEU A 61 7.55 13.29 -1.16
CA LEU A 61 6.82 14.47 -0.73
C LEU A 61 7.80 15.64 -0.54
N VAL A 62 7.42 16.83 -0.98
CA VAL A 62 8.13 18.08 -0.74
C VAL A 62 7.25 19.00 0.10
N VAL A 63 7.80 19.53 1.18
CA VAL A 63 7.16 20.56 1.99
C VAL A 63 7.56 21.93 1.43
N GLU A 64 6.88 22.41 0.39
CA GLU A 64 7.30 23.63 -0.33
C GLU A 64 7.16 24.90 0.51
N ASP A 65 6.04 25.06 1.22
CA ASP A 65 5.79 26.20 2.11
C ASP A 65 4.96 25.74 3.30
N TYR A 66 5.30 26.21 4.49
CA TYR A 66 4.56 25.86 5.70
C TYR A 66 4.77 26.94 6.76
N ARG A 67 3.89 27.93 6.78
CA ARG A 67 4.06 29.11 7.63
C ARG A 67 2.74 29.69 8.07
N ASN A 68 2.77 30.35 9.21
CA ASN A 68 1.76 31.28 9.68
C ASN A 68 2.50 32.56 10.06
N ARG A 69 2.22 33.67 9.38
CA ARG A 69 2.75 34.98 9.76
C ARG A 69 1.59 35.84 10.27
N ASP A 70 1.96 36.89 11.00
CA ASP A 70 1.11 37.77 11.82
C ASP A 70 -0.13 38.33 11.09
N ALA A 71 -0.93 39.17 11.75
CA ALA A 71 -2.26 39.68 11.31
C ALA A 71 -2.39 40.20 9.84
N HIS A 72 -1.29 40.40 9.13
CA HIS A 72 -1.21 40.89 7.74
C HIS A 72 -0.78 39.82 6.72
N ASN A 73 -0.37 38.61 7.14
CA ASN A 73 0.21 37.61 6.25
C ASN A 73 -0.31 36.20 6.56
N LEU A 74 -1.49 35.91 6.01
CA LEU A 74 -2.27 34.69 6.21
C LEU A 74 -1.42 33.41 6.06
N ALA A 75 -1.72 32.41 6.89
CA ALA A 75 -1.04 31.11 6.86
C ALA A 75 -1.03 30.52 5.44
N ALA A 76 0.08 29.89 5.07
CA ALA A 76 0.26 29.23 3.78
C ALA A 76 0.85 27.84 3.99
N ILE A 77 0.14 26.84 3.48
CA ILE A 77 0.57 25.45 3.50
C ILE A 77 0.60 24.97 2.06
N LYS A 78 1.79 24.61 1.57
CA LYS A 78 2.00 24.10 0.22
C LYS A 78 2.84 22.85 0.27
N PHE A 79 2.25 21.77 -0.21
CA PHE A 79 2.91 20.48 -0.42
C PHE A 79 3.02 20.18 -1.91
N ARG A 80 4.03 19.40 -2.28
CA ARG A 80 4.10 18.75 -3.60
C ARG A 80 4.39 17.27 -3.43
N LEU A 81 3.48 16.43 -3.91
CA LEU A 81 3.67 14.98 -3.99
C LEU A 81 4.11 14.64 -5.42
N ASP A 82 5.40 14.40 -5.61
CA ASP A 82 5.95 14.12 -6.94
C ASP A 82 5.49 12.75 -7.44
N VAL A 83 5.45 11.76 -6.54
CA VAL A 83 5.01 10.39 -6.82
C VAL A 83 4.61 9.69 -5.53
N GLY A 84 3.76 8.68 -5.65
CA GLY A 84 3.41 7.77 -4.57
C GLY A 84 2.10 8.18 -3.90
N VAL A 85 2.02 8.02 -2.58
CA VAL A 85 0.80 8.25 -1.82
C VAL A 85 1.08 9.05 -0.55
N MET A 86 0.25 10.06 -0.31
CA MET A 86 0.19 10.75 0.97
C MET A 86 -1.22 10.73 1.54
N ARG A 87 -1.32 10.75 2.86
CA ARG A 87 -2.53 11.18 3.56
C ARG A 87 -2.24 12.48 4.29
N SER A 88 -3.16 13.43 4.22
CA SER A 88 -3.08 14.69 4.94
C SER A 88 -4.32 14.86 5.78
N VAL A 89 -4.12 15.12 7.07
CA VAL A 89 -5.15 15.63 7.99
C VAL A 89 -4.78 17.06 8.28
N THR A 90 -5.67 17.98 7.92
CA THR A 90 -5.43 19.42 8.06
C THR A 90 -5.30 19.81 9.53
N GLY A 91 -4.34 20.69 9.85
CA GLY A 91 -4.19 21.29 11.18
C GLY A 91 -4.91 22.63 11.30
N GLN A 92 -4.75 23.30 12.44
CA GLN A 92 -5.46 24.54 12.76
C GLN A 92 -5.26 25.63 11.70
N TRP A 93 -4.06 25.74 11.11
CA TRP A 93 -3.75 26.81 10.17
C TRP A 93 -4.44 26.60 8.83
N GLY A 94 -4.46 25.36 8.34
CA GLY A 94 -5.17 25.01 7.10
C GLY A 94 -6.69 25.04 7.26
N GLU A 95 -7.20 24.71 8.46
CA GLU A 95 -8.64 24.83 8.76
C GLU A 95 -9.10 26.29 8.78
N ALA A 96 -8.30 27.18 9.38
CA ALA A 96 -8.56 28.61 9.45
C ALA A 96 -8.35 29.33 8.11
N ASN A 97 -7.44 28.86 7.27
CA ASN A 97 -7.07 29.50 6.00
C ASN A 97 -7.16 28.51 4.83
N ARG A 98 -8.36 27.97 4.58
CA ARG A 98 -8.63 26.96 3.53
C ARG A 98 -8.19 27.43 2.14
N ASP A 99 -8.28 28.72 1.88
CA ASP A 99 -7.89 29.35 0.61
C ASP A 99 -6.37 29.47 0.42
N ARG A 100 -5.57 28.98 1.37
CA ARG A 100 -4.11 29.01 1.33
C ARG A 100 -3.47 27.67 1.68
N PHE A 101 -4.25 26.61 1.55
CA PHE A 101 -3.75 25.25 1.60
C PHE A 101 -3.73 24.67 0.18
N ARG A 102 -2.58 24.11 -0.20
CA ARG A 102 -2.31 23.59 -1.52
C ARG A 102 -1.54 22.28 -1.46
N LEU A 103 -1.99 21.31 -2.24
CA LEU A 103 -1.21 20.14 -2.60
C LEU A 103 -1.10 20.06 -4.12
N ASN A 104 0.12 20.02 -4.63
CA ASN A 104 0.41 19.78 -6.04
C ASN A 104 0.84 18.34 -6.26
N THR A 105 0.45 17.80 -7.41
CA THR A 105 1.08 16.63 -8.04
C THR A 105 1.69 17.07 -9.37
N PRO A 106 2.33 16.19 -10.16
CA PRO A 106 2.85 16.58 -11.47
C PRO A 106 1.78 17.18 -12.41
N VAL A 107 0.52 16.77 -12.25
CA VAL A 107 -0.55 17.08 -13.20
C VAL A 107 -1.76 17.78 -12.58
N ALA A 108 -1.91 17.73 -11.27
CA ALA A 108 -3.11 18.19 -10.60
C ALA A 108 -2.83 19.12 -9.43
N ALA A 109 -3.85 19.92 -9.19
CA ALA A 109 -3.93 20.94 -8.20
C ALA A 109 -5.03 20.62 -7.20
N ILE A 110 -4.68 20.37 -5.93
CA ILE A 110 -5.65 20.07 -4.88
C ILE A 110 -5.64 21.21 -3.86
N GLY A 111 -6.83 21.73 -3.55
CA GLY A 111 -7.10 22.60 -2.42
C GLY A 111 -8.13 21.97 -1.50
N ILE A 112 -8.16 22.39 -0.23
CA ILE A 112 -9.08 21.82 0.75
C ILE A 112 -10.24 22.77 1.04
N LYS A 113 -11.35 22.20 1.49
CA LYS A 113 -12.43 22.86 2.22
C LYS A 113 -12.61 22.20 3.60
N GLY A 114 -11.48 21.97 4.29
CA GLY A 114 -11.36 21.47 5.67
C GLY A 114 -11.36 19.94 5.80
N THR A 115 -10.24 19.24 5.55
CA THR A 115 -10.34 17.79 5.30
C THR A 115 -9.21 16.88 5.81
N ASP A 116 -9.58 15.62 6.01
CA ASP A 116 -8.73 14.43 5.98
C ASP A 116 -8.91 13.73 4.63
N PHE A 117 -7.84 13.59 3.86
CA PHE A 117 -7.87 13.06 2.50
C PHE A 117 -6.59 12.31 2.13
N ILE A 118 -6.72 11.40 1.17
CA ILE A 118 -5.64 10.57 0.64
C ILE A 118 -5.43 10.91 -0.82
N VAL A 119 -4.18 11.08 -1.22
CA VAL A 119 -3.79 11.41 -2.60
C VAL A 119 -2.79 10.41 -3.10
N LYS A 120 -3.05 9.85 -4.28
CA LYS A 120 -2.10 9.08 -5.06
C LYS A 120 -1.68 9.89 -6.28
N ALA A 121 -0.38 10.06 -6.47
CA ALA A 121 0.21 10.78 -7.61
C ALA A 121 1.06 9.84 -8.47
N GLN A 122 0.92 9.98 -9.78
CA GLN A 122 1.81 9.42 -10.79
C GLN A 122 2.16 10.51 -11.82
N SER A 123 3.00 10.18 -12.80
CA SER A 123 3.49 11.14 -13.80
C SER A 123 2.37 11.81 -14.60
N ALA A 124 1.29 11.09 -14.91
CA ALA A 124 0.19 11.58 -15.75
C ALA A 124 -1.20 11.46 -15.07
N SER A 125 -1.26 11.06 -13.81
CA SER A 125 -2.52 10.83 -13.10
C SER A 125 -2.48 11.27 -11.65
N THR A 126 -3.65 11.63 -11.13
CA THR A 126 -3.86 11.90 -9.71
C THR A 126 -5.22 11.40 -9.29
N VAL A 127 -5.25 10.67 -8.18
CA VAL A 127 -6.48 10.14 -7.58
C VAL A 127 -6.58 10.62 -6.14
N VAL A 128 -7.75 11.09 -5.73
CA VAL A 128 -8.01 11.59 -4.37
C VAL A 128 -9.27 10.95 -3.80
N SER A 129 -9.17 10.49 -2.55
CA SER A 129 -10.32 10.15 -1.70
C SER A 129 -10.39 11.11 -0.52
N VAL A 130 -11.61 11.36 -0.03
CA VAL A 130 -11.88 12.25 1.10
C VAL A 130 -12.58 11.45 2.19
N ASN A 131 -12.06 11.54 3.42
CA ASN A 131 -12.63 10.89 4.59
C ASN A 131 -13.53 11.84 5.39
N THR A 132 -13.17 13.12 5.47
CA THR A 132 -13.93 14.14 6.22
C THR A 132 -13.81 15.47 5.50
N GLY A 133 -14.86 16.28 5.46
CA GLY A 133 -14.84 17.58 4.78
C GLY A 133 -14.89 17.48 3.26
N ALA A 134 -14.15 18.33 2.55
CA ALA A 134 -14.13 18.34 1.09
C ALA A 134 -12.80 18.83 0.51
N ILE A 135 -12.54 18.47 -0.76
CA ILE A 135 -11.44 18.97 -1.58
C ILE A 135 -11.95 19.50 -2.91
N VAL A 136 -11.15 20.36 -3.51
CA VAL A 136 -11.29 20.79 -4.91
C VAL A 136 -10.04 20.35 -5.66
N MET A 137 -10.22 19.66 -6.78
CA MET A 137 -9.15 19.27 -7.69
C MET A 137 -9.28 20.00 -9.01
N ALA A 138 -8.18 20.47 -9.59
CA ALA A 138 -8.12 21.05 -10.93
C ALA A 138 -6.84 20.61 -11.66
N PRO A 139 -6.74 20.76 -12.99
CA PRO A 139 -5.49 20.65 -13.73
C PRO A 139 -4.44 21.65 -13.22
N LEU A 140 -3.18 21.23 -13.12
CA LEU A 140 -2.07 22.12 -12.72
C LEU A 140 -1.53 22.91 -13.94
N GLU A 141 -2.30 23.88 -14.41
CA GLU A 141 -1.92 24.70 -15.58
C GLU A 141 -2.42 26.15 -15.46
N GLY A 142 -1.90 27.03 -16.32
CA GLY A 142 -2.32 28.43 -16.39
C GLY A 142 -2.26 29.16 -15.04
N SER A 143 -3.31 29.91 -14.71
CA SER A 143 -3.42 30.67 -13.45
C SER A 143 -3.50 29.79 -12.20
N CYS A 144 -3.93 28.52 -12.32
CA CYS A 144 -4.00 27.59 -11.20
C CYS A 144 -2.61 27.16 -10.70
N ALA A 145 -1.60 27.17 -11.56
CA ALA A 145 -0.21 26.88 -11.18
C ALA A 145 0.40 27.95 -10.26
N ALA A 146 -0.08 29.20 -10.36
CA ALA A 146 0.39 30.34 -9.56
C ALA A 146 -0.36 30.52 -8.22
N SER A 147 -1.48 29.80 -8.02
CA SER A 147 -2.33 29.93 -6.83
C SER A 147 -1.85 29.09 -5.64
N LEU A 148 -2.05 29.61 -4.42
CA LEU A 148 -1.85 28.92 -3.14
C LEU A 148 -3.12 28.28 -2.56
N GLY A 149 -4.28 28.49 -3.20
CA GLY A 149 -5.56 28.00 -2.74
C GLY A 149 -6.20 26.97 -3.67
N PRO A 150 -7.44 26.54 -3.38
CA PRO A 150 -8.28 25.84 -4.33
C PRO A 150 -8.31 26.60 -5.66
N CYS A 151 -8.10 25.89 -6.76
CA CYS A 151 -8.23 26.52 -8.06
C CYS A 151 -9.69 26.79 -8.37
N ALA A 152 -9.97 28.01 -8.83
CA ALA A 152 -11.28 28.44 -9.30
C ALA A 152 -11.39 28.24 -10.82
N GLY A 153 -12.59 27.93 -11.30
CA GLY A 153 -12.90 27.82 -12.73
C GLY A 153 -13.64 26.54 -13.09
N GLU A 154 -14.12 26.47 -14.33
CA GLU A 154 -14.99 25.40 -14.83
C GLU A 154 -14.31 24.02 -14.88
N ARG A 155 -12.98 23.99 -14.83
CA ARG A 155 -12.18 22.76 -14.87
C ARG A 155 -11.80 22.25 -13.49
N ALA A 156 -12.33 22.86 -12.44
CA ALA A 156 -12.21 22.37 -11.07
C ALA A 156 -13.40 21.46 -10.73
N ALA A 157 -13.13 20.37 -10.03
CA ALA A 157 -14.15 19.45 -9.52
C ALA A 157 -14.07 19.36 -8.00
N LEU A 158 -15.23 19.22 -7.35
CA LEU A 158 -15.36 19.09 -5.91
C LEU A 158 -15.65 17.63 -5.52
N LEU A 159 -15.02 17.17 -4.44
CA LEU A 159 -15.35 15.91 -3.76
C LEU A 159 -15.49 16.18 -2.27
N SER A 160 -16.63 15.78 -1.69
CA SER A 160 -16.87 15.81 -0.25
C SER A 160 -16.99 14.40 0.34
N ALA A 161 -16.79 14.28 1.65
CA ALA A 161 -16.98 13.03 2.39
C ALA A 161 -18.42 12.49 2.29
N GLU A 162 -19.40 13.36 2.02
CA GLU A 162 -20.80 12.97 1.84
C GLU A 162 -21.02 12.18 0.53
N MET A 163 -20.10 12.30 -0.43
CA MET A 163 -20.11 11.59 -1.71
C MET A 163 -19.53 10.18 -1.54
N SER A 164 -20.15 9.40 -0.65
CA SER A 164 -19.71 8.07 -0.24
C SER A 164 -19.40 7.15 -1.43
N GLY A 165 -18.25 6.46 -1.36
CA GLY A 165 -17.82 5.52 -2.41
C GLY A 165 -17.38 6.17 -3.73
N LYS A 166 -17.11 7.48 -3.73
CA LYS A 166 -16.55 8.21 -4.88
C LYS A 166 -15.12 8.67 -4.61
N MET A 167 -14.35 8.76 -5.69
CA MET A 167 -13.05 9.42 -5.74
C MET A 167 -13.06 10.45 -6.86
N LEU A 168 -12.09 11.37 -6.80
CA LEU A 168 -11.76 12.21 -7.95
C LEU A 168 -10.53 11.65 -8.63
N GLU A 169 -10.64 11.38 -9.92
CA GLU A 169 -9.53 11.04 -10.79
C GLU A 169 -9.27 12.17 -11.77
N TYR A 170 -8.01 12.55 -11.91
CA TYR A 170 -7.55 13.36 -13.02
C TYR A 170 -6.50 12.57 -13.82
N LEU A 171 -6.75 12.42 -15.12
CA LEU A 171 -5.84 11.83 -16.10
C LEU A 171 -5.45 12.93 -17.09
N GLN A 172 -4.17 13.24 -17.20
CA GLN A 172 -3.68 14.21 -18.18
C GLN A 172 -3.54 13.53 -19.54
N GLN A 173 -4.57 13.65 -20.38
CA GLN A 173 -4.57 13.11 -21.74
C GLN A 173 -4.34 14.20 -22.80
N ASN A 174 -4.87 15.40 -22.54
CA ASN A 174 -4.74 16.59 -23.37
C ASN A 174 -5.09 17.85 -22.54
N ASP A 175 -4.86 19.02 -23.12
CA ASP A 175 -5.09 20.34 -22.50
C ASP A 175 -6.57 20.65 -22.19
N LYS A 176 -7.52 19.75 -22.50
CA LYS A 176 -8.94 19.87 -22.17
C LYS A 176 -9.38 18.89 -21.08
N SER A 177 -8.47 18.09 -20.54
CA SER A 177 -8.78 17.08 -19.53
C SER A 177 -9.34 17.76 -18.27
N VAL A 178 -10.37 17.20 -17.66
CA VAL A 178 -10.97 17.68 -16.40
C VAL A 178 -11.05 16.54 -15.40
N PRO A 179 -10.96 16.81 -14.08
CA PRO A 179 -11.14 15.78 -13.06
C PRO A 179 -12.54 15.18 -13.14
N ARG A 180 -12.63 13.87 -12.90
CA ARG A 180 -13.85 13.09 -13.02
C ARG A 180 -14.16 12.42 -11.70
N LEU A 181 -15.42 12.51 -11.29
CA LEU A 181 -15.95 11.71 -10.20
C LEU A 181 -16.07 10.28 -10.69
N VAL A 182 -15.35 9.40 -10.03
CA VAL A 182 -15.28 7.98 -10.38
C VAL A 182 -15.77 7.18 -9.18
N PRO A 183 -16.67 6.21 -9.38
CA PRO A 183 -16.91 5.20 -8.38
C PRO A 183 -15.59 4.56 -7.95
N TYR A 184 -15.48 4.27 -6.67
CA TYR A 184 -14.32 3.60 -6.09
C TYR A 184 -13.97 2.31 -6.87
N ALA A 185 -15.01 1.50 -7.14
CA ALA A 185 -14.93 0.27 -7.92
C ALA A 185 -14.44 0.45 -9.37
N ASP A 186 -14.67 1.60 -10.00
CA ASP A 186 -14.30 1.83 -11.40
C ASP A 186 -12.81 2.12 -11.56
N LEU A 187 -12.17 2.73 -10.57
CA LEU A 187 -10.72 2.91 -10.57
C LEU A 187 -9.98 1.59 -10.35
N LEU A 188 -10.53 0.71 -9.52
CA LEU A 188 -10.06 -0.68 -9.46
C LEU A 188 -10.20 -1.36 -10.82
N ALA A 189 -11.36 -1.22 -11.47
CA ALA A 189 -11.62 -1.83 -12.77
C ALA A 189 -10.77 -1.23 -13.91
N ARG A 190 -10.39 0.05 -13.85
CA ARG A 190 -9.57 0.72 -14.88
C ARG A 190 -8.09 0.42 -14.76
N ASN A 191 -7.57 0.21 -13.55
CA ASN A 191 -6.27 -0.44 -13.39
C ASN A 191 -6.24 -1.84 -14.04
N THR A 192 -7.41 -2.46 -14.26
CA THR A 192 -7.56 -3.71 -15.00
C THR A 192 -8.02 -3.56 -16.46
N THR A 193 -8.37 -2.36 -16.93
CA THR A 193 -8.91 -2.10 -18.30
C THR A 193 -8.04 -1.18 -19.17
N ALA A 194 -7.21 -0.29 -18.59
CA ALA A 194 -6.25 0.56 -19.34
C ALA A 194 -5.26 -0.25 -20.20
N THR A 195 -5.19 -1.53 -19.92
CA THR A 195 -4.39 -2.56 -20.57
C THR A 195 -5.13 -3.23 -21.72
N ARG A 196 -6.46 -3.24 -21.66
CA ARG A 196 -7.31 -3.91 -22.64
C ARG A 196 -7.50 -3.09 -23.92
N VAL A 197 -7.27 -1.76 -23.88
CA VAL A 197 -7.48 -0.87 -25.04
C VAL A 197 -6.24 -0.79 -25.96
N ALA A 198 -5.06 -1.18 -25.49
CA ALA A 198 -3.88 -1.30 -26.36
C ALA A 198 -3.97 -2.50 -27.34
N GLU A 199 -4.96 -3.40 -27.15
CA GLU A 199 -5.09 -4.68 -27.86
C GLU A 199 -6.07 -4.67 -29.05
N LEU A 200 -6.67 -3.53 -29.44
CA LEU A 200 -7.66 -3.49 -30.53
C LEU A 200 -7.22 -2.59 -31.70
N ARG A 201 -6.40 -3.15 -32.60
CA ARG A 201 -6.47 -2.87 -34.04
C ARG A 201 -6.75 -4.20 -34.76
N PRO A 202 -7.68 -4.26 -35.73
CA PRO A 202 -8.19 -5.53 -36.22
C PRO A 202 -7.26 -6.13 -37.25
N ALA A 203 -6.82 -7.37 -37.02
CA ALA A 203 -6.38 -8.25 -38.09
C ALA A 203 -7.60 -9.00 -38.65
N GLU A 204 -7.51 -9.23 -39.95
CA GLU A 204 -8.53 -9.58 -40.92
C GLU A 204 -9.14 -10.99 -40.74
N VAL A 205 -10.36 -11.15 -41.24
CA VAL A 205 -11.25 -12.32 -41.18
C VAL A 205 -10.76 -13.47 -42.07
N ILE A 206 -10.68 -14.71 -41.55
CA ILE A 206 -10.78 -16.00 -42.30
C ILE A 206 -11.45 -17.07 -41.39
N PRO A 207 -12.28 -18.00 -41.92
CA PRO A 207 -13.52 -18.43 -41.27
C PRO A 207 -13.49 -19.80 -40.55
N ALA A 208 -14.66 -20.10 -39.99
CA ALA A 208 -15.08 -21.26 -39.20
C ALA A 208 -14.74 -22.65 -39.78
N GLY A 209 -14.48 -23.57 -38.85
CA GLY A 209 -14.61 -25.01 -39.00
C GLY A 209 -15.38 -25.58 -37.80
N GLU A 210 -16.45 -26.29 -38.10
CA GLU A 210 -17.57 -26.71 -37.25
C GLU A 210 -17.30 -27.88 -36.28
N ALA A 211 -18.23 -27.96 -35.31
CA ALA A 211 -18.74 -29.15 -34.62
C ALA A 211 -17.89 -29.72 -33.46
N ALA A 212 -18.44 -30.19 -32.34
CA ALA A 212 -19.82 -30.54 -32.03
C ALA A 212 -20.10 -30.41 -30.52
N ASN A 213 -21.34 -30.05 -30.23
CA ASN A 213 -21.99 -30.04 -28.94
C ASN A 213 -22.15 -31.47 -28.39
N LYS A 214 -21.84 -31.70 -27.10
CA LYS A 214 -22.46 -32.77 -26.29
C LYS A 214 -22.25 -32.50 -24.79
N THR A 215 -23.32 -32.03 -24.17
CA THR A 215 -23.63 -32.16 -22.74
C THR A 215 -23.52 -33.61 -22.27
N MET A 216 -22.84 -33.85 -21.15
CA MET A 216 -23.17 -34.92 -20.21
C MET A 216 -22.77 -34.49 -18.78
N ASP A 217 -23.77 -34.47 -17.91
CA ASP A 217 -23.60 -34.63 -16.46
C ASP A 217 -22.76 -35.87 -16.16
N ASN A 218 -21.92 -35.81 -15.12
CA ASN A 218 -21.71 -36.96 -14.25
C ASN A 218 -21.09 -36.53 -12.91
N ASN A 219 -21.83 -36.85 -11.85
CA ASN A 219 -21.37 -37.05 -10.49
C ASN A 219 -20.04 -37.82 -10.46
N VAL A 220 -19.02 -37.24 -9.84
CA VAL A 220 -17.94 -38.00 -9.21
C VAL A 220 -17.87 -37.57 -7.75
N LYS A 221 -18.17 -38.56 -6.92
CA LYS A 221 -18.11 -38.55 -5.47
C LYS A 221 -16.69 -39.01 -5.13
N ASP A 222 -15.79 -38.09 -4.84
CA ASP A 222 -14.46 -38.44 -4.35
C ASP A 222 -14.31 -38.12 -2.85
N THR A 223 -13.96 -39.20 -2.17
CA THR A 223 -13.56 -39.38 -0.78
C THR A 223 -12.57 -38.31 -0.30
N VAL A 224 -12.95 -37.59 0.76
CA VAL A 224 -12.02 -36.80 1.58
C VAL A 224 -11.28 -37.78 2.49
N ASP A 225 -10.03 -38.07 2.13
CA ASP A 225 -9.06 -38.60 3.08
C ASP A 225 -8.47 -37.44 3.90
N THR A 226 -8.38 -37.68 5.19
CA THR A 226 -8.03 -36.75 6.25
C THR A 226 -6.54 -36.75 6.53
N GLY A 227 -5.93 -35.58 6.71
CA GLY A 227 -4.85 -35.45 7.70
C GLY A 227 -3.59 -34.69 7.26
N ALA A 228 -3.63 -33.37 7.42
CA ALA A 228 -2.47 -32.60 7.89
C ALA A 228 -2.99 -31.39 8.66
N THR A 229 -3.38 -31.60 9.92
CA THR A 229 -3.73 -30.52 10.84
C THR A 229 -2.47 -29.73 11.15
N ALA A 230 -2.47 -28.44 10.81
CA ALA A 230 -1.42 -27.52 11.25
C ALA A 230 -1.28 -27.57 12.79
N PRO A 231 -0.05 -27.55 13.34
CA PRO A 231 0.14 -27.54 14.79
C PRO A 231 -0.52 -26.29 15.40
N ALA A 232 -1.31 -26.50 16.44
CA ALA A 232 -1.96 -25.43 17.17
C ALA A 232 -0.91 -24.50 17.81
N PRO A 233 -1.15 -23.18 17.87
CA PRO A 233 -0.25 -22.25 18.55
C PRO A 233 -0.05 -22.66 20.01
N SER A 234 1.14 -22.39 20.57
CA SER A 234 1.36 -22.60 22.01
C SER A 234 0.32 -21.81 22.81
N PRO A 235 -0.20 -22.33 23.94
CA PRO A 235 -1.27 -21.69 24.71
C PRO A 235 -1.00 -20.24 25.13
N ASP A 236 0.28 -19.84 25.18
CA ASP A 236 0.72 -18.59 25.79
C ASP A 236 0.88 -17.41 24.82
N GLN A 237 0.85 -17.59 23.50
CA GLN A 237 0.95 -16.48 22.53
C GLN A 237 -0.21 -16.48 21.54
N LEU A 238 -0.82 -15.30 21.35
CA LEU A 238 -1.87 -15.16 20.34
C LEU A 238 -1.31 -15.39 18.93
N PRO A 239 -2.06 -16.08 18.04
CA PRO A 239 -1.60 -16.32 16.68
C PRO A 239 -1.41 -15.00 15.92
N MET A 240 -0.38 -14.93 15.09
CA MET A 240 -0.15 -13.82 14.17
C MET A 240 -1.34 -13.66 13.24
N ALA A 241 -1.68 -12.43 12.91
CA ALA A 241 -2.86 -12.12 12.11
C ALA A 241 -2.57 -11.00 11.11
N TRP A 242 -3.03 -11.19 9.87
CA TRP A 242 -3.09 -10.12 8.89
C TRP A 242 -4.38 -9.34 9.10
N LEU A 243 -4.26 -8.05 9.39
CA LEU A 243 -5.42 -7.18 9.59
C LEU A 243 -5.48 -6.11 8.52
N HIS A 244 -6.71 -5.83 8.09
CA HIS A 244 -7.01 -4.64 7.33
C HIS A 244 -6.56 -3.43 8.15
N ASN A 245 -5.92 -2.47 7.50
CA ASN A 245 -5.62 -1.21 8.15
C ASN A 245 -6.95 -0.53 8.54
N ARG A 246 -6.92 0.28 9.60
CA ARG A 246 -8.10 0.90 10.26
C ARG A 246 -9.06 1.67 9.34
N PHE A 247 -8.66 1.88 8.09
CA PHE A 247 -9.42 2.59 7.07
C PHE A 247 -10.40 1.70 6.31
N GLY A 248 -10.27 0.36 6.33
CA GLY A 248 -11.29 -0.58 5.81
C GLY A 248 -11.65 -0.43 4.32
N ILE A 249 -10.81 0.23 3.52
CA ILE A 249 -11.08 0.63 2.14
C ILE A 249 -10.38 -0.38 1.17
N GLU A 250 -11.18 -1.07 0.33
CA GLU A 250 -10.82 -2.14 -0.64
C GLU A 250 -9.48 -2.84 -0.38
N VAL A 251 -9.47 -3.66 0.66
CA VAL A 251 -8.40 -4.65 0.81
C VAL A 251 -8.48 -5.62 -0.38
N PRO A 252 -7.40 -5.82 -1.17
CA PRO A 252 -7.40 -6.79 -2.27
C PRO A 252 -7.93 -8.13 -1.81
N ALA A 253 -8.77 -8.76 -2.63
CA ALA A 253 -9.36 -10.05 -2.30
C ALA A 253 -8.26 -11.03 -1.87
N ASN A 254 -8.37 -11.50 -0.65
CA ASN A 254 -7.46 -12.47 -0.06
C ASN A 254 -8.22 -13.30 0.98
N THR A 255 -7.70 -14.46 1.30
CA THR A 255 -8.38 -15.44 2.15
C THR A 255 -7.89 -15.44 3.59
N ILE A 256 -6.87 -14.63 3.93
CA ILE A 256 -6.14 -14.76 5.21
C ILE A 256 -6.09 -13.48 6.07
N SER A 257 -6.68 -12.37 5.62
CA SER A 257 -6.77 -11.13 6.40
C SER A 257 -8.18 -10.82 6.90
N THR A 258 -8.28 -10.28 8.11
CA THR A 258 -9.55 -9.94 8.75
C THR A 258 -9.64 -8.44 9.09
N ARG A 259 -10.78 -7.99 9.62
CA ARG A 259 -10.97 -6.56 9.95
C ARG A 259 -10.14 -6.17 11.17
N PHE A 260 -9.72 -4.91 11.21
CA PHE A 260 -8.93 -4.33 12.30
C PHE A 260 -9.54 -4.53 13.70
N SER A 261 -10.88 -4.53 13.80
CA SER A 261 -11.62 -4.73 15.06
C SER A 261 -11.22 -6.02 15.78
N ASP A 262 -10.86 -7.06 15.05
CA ASP A 262 -10.82 -8.42 15.57
C ASP A 262 -9.53 -8.72 16.35
N ALA A 263 -8.43 -8.01 16.05
CA ALA A 263 -7.16 -8.18 16.75
C ALA A 263 -6.69 -6.95 17.53
N SER A 264 -7.23 -5.74 17.28
CA SER A 264 -7.09 -4.64 18.23
C SER A 264 -7.74 -4.97 19.58
N ALA A 265 -8.81 -5.77 19.58
CA ALA A 265 -9.44 -6.28 20.80
C ALA A 265 -8.55 -7.27 21.57
N ALA A 266 -7.56 -7.87 20.91
CA ALA A 266 -6.67 -8.88 21.47
C ALA A 266 -5.27 -8.33 21.82
N GLY A 267 -5.05 -7.01 21.77
CA GLY A 267 -3.82 -6.38 22.28
C GLY A 267 -2.53 -6.64 21.47
N ARG A 268 -2.62 -7.09 20.21
CA ARG A 268 -1.44 -7.34 19.36
C ARG A 268 -0.76 -6.04 18.89
N SER A 269 0.54 -6.11 18.64
CA SER A 269 1.37 -5.02 18.08
C SER A 269 1.54 -5.16 16.56
N ALA A 270 1.54 -4.02 15.86
CA ALA A 270 1.80 -3.96 14.41
C ALA A 270 3.27 -4.25 14.09
N THR A 271 3.52 -4.91 12.96
CA THR A 271 4.87 -5.27 12.49
C THR A 271 5.15 -4.72 11.08
N VAL A 272 5.03 -5.56 10.06
CA VAL A 272 5.18 -5.23 8.64
C VAL A 272 3.82 -5.14 7.96
N GLY A 273 3.74 -4.41 6.85
CA GLY A 273 2.50 -4.33 6.09
C GLY A 273 2.63 -3.53 4.82
N ASN A 274 1.52 -3.43 4.10
CA ASN A 274 1.36 -2.54 2.95
C ASN A 274 0.22 -1.54 3.21
N PHE A 275 -0.22 -0.84 2.16
CA PHE A 275 -1.29 0.15 2.23
C PHE A 275 -2.60 -0.41 2.85
N PHE A 276 -2.91 -1.68 2.58
CA PHE A 276 -4.19 -2.31 2.87
C PHE A 276 -4.16 -3.18 4.12
N ILE A 277 -3.05 -3.89 4.35
CA ILE A 277 -2.98 -4.98 5.32
C ILE A 277 -1.66 -4.90 6.09
N THR A 278 -1.73 -5.06 7.40
CA THR A 278 -0.58 -5.11 8.31
C THR A 278 -0.60 -6.43 9.10
N LEU A 279 0.57 -7.02 9.28
CA LEU A 279 0.78 -8.19 10.13
C LEU A 279 0.90 -7.75 11.58
N TYR A 280 0.15 -8.41 12.45
CA TYR A 280 0.16 -8.19 13.89
C TYR A 280 0.66 -9.43 14.61
N ARG A 281 1.43 -9.23 15.67
CA ARG A 281 1.93 -10.29 16.56
C ARG A 281 1.61 -9.95 18.01
N ASP A 282 1.55 -10.97 18.84
CA ASP A 282 1.48 -10.78 20.29
C ASP A 282 2.81 -10.24 20.83
N GLU A 283 2.73 -9.16 21.59
CA GLU A 283 3.86 -8.61 22.37
C GLU A 283 3.51 -8.43 23.86
N THR A 284 2.31 -8.86 24.27
CA THR A 284 1.82 -8.71 25.64
C THR A 284 2.49 -9.71 26.59
N THR A 285 2.79 -10.90 26.06
CA THR A 285 3.39 -12.03 26.78
C THR A 285 4.91 -12.01 26.72
N ARG A 286 5.47 -11.47 25.64
CA ARG A 286 6.92 -11.26 25.45
C ARG A 286 7.14 -10.12 24.47
N LYS A 287 8.10 -9.22 24.74
CA LYS A 287 8.45 -8.11 23.82
C LYS A 287 9.64 -8.45 22.93
N ASP A 288 10.63 -9.11 23.52
CA ASP A 288 11.87 -9.44 22.84
C ASP A 288 11.73 -10.66 21.94
N PHE A 289 12.33 -10.58 20.76
CA PHE A 289 12.42 -11.72 19.86
C PHE A 289 13.49 -12.69 20.37
N ALA A 290 13.04 -13.89 20.76
CA ALA A 290 13.86 -14.90 21.41
C ALA A 290 13.53 -16.29 20.82
N PRO A 291 14.22 -16.70 19.74
CA PRO A 291 14.04 -18.01 19.14
C PRO A 291 14.51 -19.12 20.10
N PRO A 292 13.73 -20.21 20.31
CA PRO A 292 14.06 -21.27 21.25
C PRO A 292 15.08 -22.28 20.70
N ALA A 293 15.45 -22.16 19.42
CA ALA A 293 16.41 -23.01 18.74
C ALA A 293 17.27 -22.16 17.79
N LEU A 294 18.44 -22.65 17.41
CA LEU A 294 19.35 -21.97 16.49
C LEU A 294 18.89 -22.03 15.02
N SER A 295 17.99 -22.96 14.69
CA SER A 295 17.37 -23.09 13.37
C SER A 295 15.97 -23.67 13.49
N ALA A 296 15.14 -23.43 12.48
CA ALA A 296 13.79 -23.97 12.41
C ALA A 296 13.31 -24.09 10.95
N ASN A 297 12.44 -25.08 10.73
CA ASN A 297 11.61 -25.18 9.54
C ASN A 297 10.16 -24.86 9.93
N PHE A 298 9.43 -24.22 9.03
CA PHE A 298 8.03 -23.90 9.25
C PHE A 298 7.16 -24.54 8.16
N ALA A 299 5.97 -24.97 8.57
CA ALA A 299 4.91 -25.39 7.66
C ALA A 299 4.04 -24.19 7.29
N LEU A 300 3.61 -24.13 6.03
CA LEU A 300 2.67 -23.11 5.58
C LEU A 300 1.32 -23.38 6.23
N ALA A 301 0.88 -22.48 7.10
CA ALA A 301 -0.41 -22.58 7.77
C ALA A 301 -1.54 -22.03 6.89
N SER A 302 -1.30 -20.91 6.22
CA SER A 302 -2.20 -20.35 5.22
C SER A 302 -1.49 -19.41 4.27
N ALA A 303 -2.01 -19.27 3.06
CA ALA A 303 -1.53 -18.31 2.08
C ALA A 303 -2.69 -17.75 1.27
N SER A 304 -2.47 -16.55 0.73
CA SER A 304 -3.29 -15.99 -0.33
C SER A 304 -2.38 -15.32 -1.33
N ALA A 305 -2.55 -15.63 -2.60
CA ALA A 305 -1.75 -15.07 -3.68
C ALA A 305 -2.65 -14.66 -4.84
N ASN A 306 -2.25 -13.61 -5.53
CA ASN A 306 -2.90 -13.14 -6.74
C ASN A 306 -1.84 -12.89 -7.80
N TYR A 307 -2.04 -13.47 -8.98
CA TYR A 307 -1.30 -13.09 -10.16
C TYR A 307 -2.01 -11.90 -10.82
N THR A 308 -1.28 -10.82 -11.04
CA THR A 308 -1.75 -9.68 -11.81
C THR A 308 -0.96 -9.68 -13.12
N PRO A 309 -1.49 -10.30 -14.19
CA PRO A 309 -0.89 -10.18 -15.50
C PRO A 309 -0.79 -8.69 -15.84
N ALA A 310 0.21 -8.30 -16.63
CA ALA A 310 0.49 -6.94 -17.05
C ALA A 310 -0.81 -6.34 -17.57
N GLY A 311 -1.42 -5.57 -16.66
CA GLY A 311 -2.68 -4.91 -16.75
C GLY A 311 -3.95 -5.74 -17.06
N ARG A 312 -3.96 -7.06 -16.94
CA ARG A 312 -5.24 -7.78 -16.83
C ARG A 312 -5.78 -7.67 -15.41
N THR A 313 -7.02 -8.11 -15.21
CA THR A 313 -7.56 -8.33 -13.86
C THR A 313 -6.68 -9.29 -13.09
N ALA A 314 -6.43 -8.98 -11.82
CA ALA A 314 -5.80 -9.92 -10.92
C ALA A 314 -6.65 -11.21 -10.84
N GLU A 315 -5.99 -12.34 -10.94
CA GLU A 315 -6.58 -13.66 -10.76
C GLU A 315 -5.96 -14.34 -9.55
N ALA A 316 -6.75 -15.19 -8.89
CA ALA A 316 -6.26 -15.97 -7.77
C ALA A 316 -5.09 -16.86 -8.24
N ALA A 317 -3.98 -16.78 -7.51
CA ALA A 317 -2.87 -17.70 -7.67
C ALA A 317 -2.86 -18.68 -6.49
N THR A 318 -2.54 -19.94 -6.78
CA THR A 318 -2.32 -20.96 -5.77
C THR A 318 -0.86 -20.97 -5.36
N VAL A 319 -0.65 -21.31 -4.08
CA VAL A 319 0.68 -21.52 -3.49
C VAL A 319 0.78 -23.00 -3.15
N SER A 320 1.75 -23.70 -3.73
CA SER A 320 2.08 -25.10 -3.41
C SER A 320 3.57 -25.27 -3.12
N ASP A 321 3.96 -26.44 -2.63
CA ASP A 321 5.36 -26.83 -2.40
C ASP A 321 6.15 -25.82 -1.55
N ALA A 322 5.45 -25.16 -0.63
CA ALA A 322 5.96 -24.04 0.12
C ALA A 322 6.86 -24.51 1.27
N ARG A 323 8.04 -23.90 1.38
CA ARG A 323 9.05 -24.18 2.40
C ARG A 323 9.58 -22.87 2.98
N LEU A 324 9.78 -22.86 4.29
CA LEU A 324 10.40 -21.77 5.01
C LEU A 324 11.40 -22.33 6.01
N ALA A 325 12.69 -22.03 5.79
CA ALA A 325 13.79 -22.46 6.63
C ALA A 325 14.54 -21.24 7.17
N VAL A 326 14.93 -21.30 8.44
CA VAL A 326 15.57 -20.19 9.14
C VAL A 326 16.75 -20.71 9.95
N ASP A 327 17.87 -20.00 9.85
CA ASP A 327 19.06 -20.17 10.67
C ASP A 327 19.18 -18.89 11.53
N PHE A 328 18.67 -18.96 12.76
CA PHE A 328 18.69 -17.85 13.73
C PHE A 328 20.10 -17.56 14.21
N ALA A 329 21.01 -18.54 14.22
CA ALA A 329 22.42 -18.29 14.56
C ALA A 329 23.11 -17.40 13.52
N LYS A 330 22.73 -17.52 12.25
CA LYS A 330 23.24 -16.69 11.14
C LYS A 330 22.35 -15.51 10.79
N ASN A 331 21.20 -15.36 11.45
CA ASN A 331 20.17 -14.38 11.10
C ASN A 331 19.74 -14.46 9.62
N THR A 332 19.68 -15.67 9.06
CA THR A 332 19.32 -15.88 7.65
C THR A 332 18.05 -16.71 7.50
N LEU A 333 17.25 -16.36 6.51
CA LEU A 333 16.03 -17.05 6.13
C LEU A 333 16.08 -17.39 4.64
N ALA A 334 15.52 -18.54 4.29
CA ALA A 334 15.27 -18.95 2.91
C ALA A 334 13.84 -19.46 2.79
N THR A 335 13.15 -19.04 1.73
CA THR A 335 11.82 -19.53 1.39
C THR A 335 11.74 -19.90 -0.08
N GLN A 336 10.91 -20.90 -0.36
CA GLN A 336 10.59 -21.36 -1.70
C GLN A 336 9.11 -21.71 -1.75
N MET A 337 8.44 -21.44 -2.86
CA MET A 337 7.09 -21.93 -3.14
C MET A 337 6.84 -21.97 -4.64
N THR A 338 5.96 -22.87 -5.07
CA THR A 338 5.42 -22.88 -6.43
C THR A 338 4.20 -21.97 -6.47
N LEU A 339 4.20 -21.04 -7.41
CA LEU A 339 3.08 -20.14 -7.68
C LEU A 339 2.40 -20.62 -8.97
N SER A 340 1.08 -20.75 -8.97
CA SER A 340 0.35 -21.13 -10.16
C SER A 340 -0.89 -20.28 -10.35
N SER A 341 -1.17 -19.88 -11.58
CA SER A 341 -2.47 -19.29 -11.93
C SER A 341 -2.88 -19.71 -13.35
N PRO A 342 -4.17 -19.66 -13.69
CA PRO A 342 -4.64 -20.11 -15.01
C PRO A 342 -3.92 -19.45 -16.20
N SER A 343 -3.60 -18.15 -16.10
CA SER A 343 -2.96 -17.41 -17.19
C SER A 343 -1.45 -17.27 -17.06
N MET A 344 -0.86 -17.46 -15.87
CA MET A 344 0.60 -17.48 -15.69
C MET A 344 1.19 -18.85 -16.01
N GLY A 345 0.41 -19.92 -15.83
CA GLY A 345 0.98 -21.25 -15.64
C GLY A 345 1.66 -21.34 -14.27
N GLN A 346 2.72 -22.15 -14.18
CA GLN A 346 3.50 -22.33 -12.96
C GLN A 346 4.81 -21.54 -13.02
N ASP A 347 5.18 -20.96 -11.88
CA ASP A 347 6.43 -20.24 -11.71
C ASP A 347 6.98 -20.46 -10.29
N GLN A 348 8.31 -20.52 -10.16
CA GLN A 348 8.98 -20.80 -8.90
C GLN A 348 9.35 -19.51 -8.14
N PHE A 349 8.78 -19.30 -6.97
CA PHE A 349 9.23 -18.26 -6.05
C PHE A 349 10.35 -18.78 -5.14
N ALA A 350 11.42 -18.01 -5.00
CA ALA A 350 12.48 -18.27 -4.03
C ALA A 350 13.10 -16.95 -3.57
N ALA A 351 13.24 -16.79 -2.26
CA ALA A 351 13.82 -15.59 -1.67
C ALA A 351 14.66 -15.94 -0.43
N THR A 352 15.73 -15.16 -0.23
CA THR A 352 16.50 -15.15 1.00
C THR A 352 16.38 -13.79 1.68
N ALA A 353 16.50 -13.75 3.01
CA ALA A 353 16.47 -12.52 3.77
C ALA A 353 17.37 -12.60 5.00
N THR A 354 17.73 -11.42 5.52
CA THR A 354 18.36 -11.27 6.83
C THR A 354 17.30 -10.94 7.88
N VAL A 355 17.39 -11.59 9.03
CA VAL A 355 16.51 -11.40 10.19
C VAL A 355 17.12 -10.36 11.11
N THR A 356 16.34 -9.35 11.50
CA THR A 356 16.74 -8.33 12.46
C THR A 356 16.64 -8.85 13.90
N PRO A 357 17.30 -8.20 14.88
CA PRO A 357 17.16 -8.56 16.29
C PRO A 357 15.72 -8.50 16.82
N GLN A 358 14.82 -7.79 16.14
CA GLN A 358 13.40 -7.69 16.48
C GLN A 358 12.53 -8.77 15.80
N GLY A 359 13.14 -9.71 15.07
CA GLY A 359 12.41 -10.76 14.35
C GLY A 359 11.74 -10.28 13.05
N MET A 360 12.08 -9.10 12.56
CA MET A 360 11.63 -8.58 11.25
C MET A 360 12.61 -9.00 10.16
N PHE A 361 12.15 -9.22 8.93
CA PHE A 361 13.03 -9.56 7.81
C PHE A 361 12.59 -8.95 6.47
N VAL A 362 13.57 -8.65 5.63
CA VAL A 362 13.37 -8.16 4.26
C VAL A 362 14.33 -8.89 3.34
N GLY A 363 13.80 -9.46 2.26
CA GLY A 363 14.57 -10.10 1.20
C GLY A 363 14.29 -9.40 -0.13
N ASN A 364 15.34 -9.05 -0.88
CA ASN A 364 15.21 -8.49 -2.22
C ASN A 364 16.11 -9.28 -3.18
N ALA A 365 15.54 -9.67 -4.31
CA ALA A 365 16.21 -10.24 -5.47
C ALA A 365 15.81 -9.43 -6.72
N ALA A 366 16.44 -9.71 -7.87
CA ALA A 366 16.24 -8.95 -9.09
C ALA A 366 14.77 -8.80 -9.52
N ASN A 367 13.93 -9.82 -9.28
CA ASN A 367 12.51 -9.82 -9.63
C ASN A 367 11.61 -10.32 -8.49
N GLN A 368 12.11 -10.47 -7.27
CA GLN A 368 11.33 -11.03 -6.16
C GLN A 368 11.63 -10.29 -4.86
N ARG A 369 10.63 -10.18 -4.00
CA ARG A 369 10.74 -9.48 -2.72
C ARG A 369 9.89 -10.15 -1.66
N ILE A 370 10.41 -10.18 -0.43
CA ILE A 370 9.64 -10.52 0.78
C ILE A 370 9.83 -9.47 1.86
N VAL A 371 8.78 -9.24 2.63
CA VAL A 371 8.80 -8.40 3.83
C VAL A 371 7.96 -9.09 4.91
N GLY A 372 8.55 -9.40 6.05
CA GLY A 372 7.93 -10.26 7.04
C GLY A 372 8.39 -10.04 8.47
N ALA A 373 7.75 -10.77 9.38
CA ALA A 373 8.11 -10.83 10.79
C ALA A 373 7.84 -12.23 11.38
N PHE A 374 8.53 -12.53 12.47
CA PHE A 374 8.24 -13.68 13.34
C PHE A 374 7.37 -13.26 14.54
N SER A 375 6.70 -14.23 15.16
CA SER A 375 6.27 -14.09 16.55
C SER A 375 7.49 -13.93 17.47
N THR A 376 7.32 -13.36 18.65
CA THR A 376 8.45 -13.17 19.61
C THR A 376 9.14 -14.46 20.02
N ASP A 377 8.43 -15.59 20.02
CA ASP A 377 8.97 -16.91 20.34
C ASP A 377 9.48 -17.67 19.10
N ALA A 378 9.48 -17.03 17.92
CA ALA A 378 9.86 -17.62 16.65
C ALA A 378 9.16 -18.96 16.34
N ARG A 379 7.91 -19.14 16.80
CA ARG A 379 7.06 -20.30 16.44
C ARG A 379 6.15 -20.03 15.26
N GLN A 380 5.94 -18.76 14.92
CA GLN A 380 5.17 -18.35 13.77
C GLN A 380 5.95 -17.34 12.94
N ALA A 381 5.62 -17.29 11.66
CA ALA A 381 6.11 -16.27 10.75
C ALA A 381 4.98 -15.82 9.83
N GLY A 382 5.02 -14.56 9.41
CA GLY A 382 4.17 -14.07 8.34
C GLY A 382 4.97 -13.13 7.44
N TYR A 383 4.74 -13.21 6.15
CA TYR A 383 5.31 -12.24 5.22
C TYR A 383 4.41 -12.00 4.03
N LEU A 384 4.53 -10.79 3.48
CA LEU A 384 4.06 -10.48 2.15
C LEU A 384 5.19 -10.76 1.15
N PHE A 385 4.81 -11.19 -0.05
CA PHE A 385 5.74 -11.42 -1.14
C PHE A 385 5.26 -10.78 -2.43
N GLU A 386 6.22 -10.48 -3.30
CA GLU A 386 5.99 -9.99 -4.65
C GLU A 386 7.02 -10.61 -5.59
N LYS A 387 6.60 -11.03 -6.78
CA LYS A 387 7.47 -11.50 -7.84
C LYS A 387 7.03 -10.98 -9.20
N SER A 388 7.92 -10.30 -9.89
CA SER A 388 7.74 -9.99 -11.32
C SER A 388 8.01 -11.24 -12.14
N VAL A 389 7.02 -11.62 -12.95
CA VAL A 389 7.10 -12.69 -13.95
C VAL A 389 7.01 -12.06 -15.34
N LYS A 390 7.27 -12.86 -16.39
CA LYS A 390 7.39 -12.38 -17.78
C LYS A 390 6.25 -11.43 -18.19
N ASP A 391 5.02 -11.76 -17.80
CA ASP A 391 3.81 -11.05 -18.23
C ASP A 391 3.01 -10.50 -17.05
N GLY A 392 3.64 -10.16 -15.92
CA GLY A 392 2.90 -9.60 -14.79
C GLY A 392 3.63 -9.65 -13.44
N THR A 393 2.86 -9.60 -12.36
CA THR A 393 3.38 -9.67 -10.99
C THR A 393 2.50 -10.57 -10.15
N VAL A 394 3.09 -11.53 -9.45
CA VAL A 394 2.42 -12.29 -8.40
C VAL A 394 2.69 -11.61 -7.07
N SER A 395 1.66 -11.36 -6.27
CA SER A 395 1.82 -10.87 -4.91
C SER A 395 0.93 -11.65 -3.96
N GLY A 396 1.33 -11.74 -2.70
CA GLY A 396 0.57 -12.51 -1.73
C GLY A 396 1.00 -12.30 -0.30
N LEU A 397 0.28 -12.97 0.59
CA LEU A 397 0.47 -13.01 2.02
C LEU A 397 0.61 -14.46 2.45
N THR A 398 1.40 -14.69 3.49
CA THR A 398 1.56 -16.02 4.08
C THR A 398 1.50 -15.95 5.60
N LEU A 399 1.08 -17.04 6.21
CA LEU A 399 1.24 -17.35 7.64
C LEU A 399 1.82 -18.76 7.77
N TRP A 400 2.77 -18.90 8.68
CA TRP A 400 3.54 -20.11 8.90
C TRP A 400 3.54 -20.48 10.38
N GLY A 401 3.60 -21.77 10.68
CA GLY A 401 3.66 -22.30 12.05
C GLY A 401 4.57 -23.52 12.15
N ARG A 402 4.90 -23.92 13.37
CA ARG A 402 5.68 -25.13 13.69
C ARG A 402 5.29 -25.73 15.03
#